data_AF-A0A832ULP5-F1
#
_entry.id   AF-A0A832ULP5-F1
#
_cell.length_a   1.000
_cell.length_b   1.000
_cell.length_c   1.000
_cell.angle_alpha   90.00
_cell.angle_beta   90.00
_cell.angle_gamma   90.00
#
_symmetry.space_group_name_H-M   'P 1'
#
loop_
_entity.id
_entity.type
_entity.pdbx_description
1 polymer ?
#
loop_
_entity_poly.entity_id
_entity_poly.type
_entity_poly.pdbx_seq_one_letter_code
_entity_poly.pdbx_strand_id
1 'polypeptide(L)'
;MKLSLSDYVRFLSKPLALAILSTVIFVFVINPVNAIFKVAEVAISIYVQMVFLAWIFFSAFLLVRADEEWKKTDEAVRRKNFEQFKIEAPKKIPTSAVMVYLVVVFLAATSFYLFHFEYIPLGAIILFGITFVVCLTTFVIFDLDDPVDGLINVENIPKDWIEKVRRE
;
A
#
# COMPACT_ATOMS: atom_id res chain seq x y z
N MET A 1 12.58 19.00 -4.71
CA MET A 1 11.27 19.66 -4.97
C MET A 1 10.49 19.81 -3.67
N LYS A 2 9.78 20.93 -3.41
CA LYS A 2 8.80 21.02 -2.31
C LYS A 2 7.49 20.44 -2.82
N LEU A 3 7.11 19.24 -2.40
CA LEU A 3 5.77 18.68 -2.62
C LEU A 3 4.72 19.73 -2.21
N SER A 4 3.76 20.00 -3.08
CA SER A 4 2.71 20.97 -2.78
C SER A 4 1.73 20.36 -1.77
N LEU A 5 1.06 21.21 -0.97
CA LEU A 5 0.02 20.75 -0.05
C LEU A 5 -1.07 19.94 -0.79
N SER A 6 -1.39 20.31 -2.04
CA SER A 6 -2.33 19.59 -2.88
C SER A 6 -1.90 18.16 -3.22
N ASP A 7 -0.60 17.89 -3.37
CA ASP A 7 -0.09 16.57 -3.70
C ASP A 7 -0.23 15.62 -2.50
N TYR A 8 0.09 16.09 -1.30
CA TYR A 8 -0.12 15.34 -0.06
C TYR A 8 -1.59 15.05 0.20
N VAL A 9 -2.46 16.06 0.00
CA VAL A 9 -3.91 15.88 0.17
C VAL A 9 -4.43 14.84 -0.82
N ARG A 10 -4.02 14.91 -2.09
CA ARG A 10 -4.41 13.92 -3.11
C ARG A 10 -3.93 12.52 -2.76
N PHE A 11 -2.68 12.37 -2.31
CA PHE A 11 -2.10 11.09 -1.90
C PHE A 11 -2.87 10.47 -0.72
N LEU A 12 -3.14 11.26 0.32
CA LEU A 12 -3.83 10.80 1.54
C LEU A 12 -5.34 10.61 1.36
N SER A 13 -5.95 11.29 0.39
CA SER A 13 -7.40 11.23 0.16
C SER A 13 -7.92 9.82 -0.13
N LYS A 14 -7.15 9.00 -0.87
CA LYS A 14 -7.58 7.66 -1.26
C LYS A 14 -7.58 6.67 -0.08
N PRO A 15 -6.49 6.52 0.70
CA PRO A 15 -6.53 5.74 1.95
C PRO A 15 -7.63 6.20 2.89
N LEU A 16 -7.82 7.52 3.03
CA LEU A 16 -8.85 8.08 3.90
C LEU A 16 -10.25 7.69 3.46
N ALA A 17 -10.57 7.85 2.17
CA ALA A 17 -11.89 7.49 1.62
C ALA A 17 -12.17 5.98 1.78
N LEU A 18 -11.18 5.13 1.55
CA LEU A 18 -11.31 3.68 1.74
C LEU A 18 -11.50 3.30 3.21
N ALA A 19 -10.79 3.95 4.12
CA ALA A 19 -10.95 3.72 5.56
C ALA A 19 -12.35 4.13 6.04
N ILE A 20 -12.85 5.28 5.60
CA ILE A 20 -14.22 5.73 5.90
C ILE A 20 -15.23 4.72 5.35
N LEU A 21 -15.12 4.35 4.07
CA LEU A 21 -16.03 3.41 3.42
C LEU A 21 -16.03 2.06 4.14
N SER A 22 -14.85 1.52 4.44
CA SER A 22 -14.69 0.27 5.17
C SER A 22 -15.35 0.33 6.55
N THR A 23 -15.13 1.43 7.28
CA THR A 23 -15.72 1.65 8.60
C THR A 23 -17.25 1.71 8.55
N VAL A 24 -17.81 2.43 7.57
CA VAL A 24 -19.26 2.51 7.35
C VAL A 24 -19.83 1.13 7.05
N ILE A 25 -19.23 0.38 6.12
CA ILE A 25 -19.67 -0.98 5.80
C ILE A 25 -19.64 -1.86 7.06
N PHE A 26 -18.58 -1.78 7.85
CA PHE A 26 -18.49 -2.57 9.07
C PHE A 26 -19.56 -2.23 10.10
N VAL A 27 -19.71 -0.95 10.43
CA VAL A 27 -20.65 -0.51 11.47
C VAL A 27 -22.09 -0.87 11.13
N PHE A 28 -22.50 -0.64 9.88
CA PHE A 28 -23.91 -0.74 9.48
C PHE A 28 -24.29 -2.08 8.86
N VAL A 29 -23.34 -2.82 8.30
CA VAL A 29 -23.63 -4.08 7.58
C VAL A 29 -23.07 -5.28 8.31
N ILE A 30 -21.78 -5.25 8.67
CA ILE A 30 -21.07 -6.44 9.15
C ILE A 30 -21.30 -6.68 10.65
N ASN A 31 -21.01 -5.68 11.49
CA ASN A 31 -21.05 -5.80 12.94
C ASN A 31 -22.41 -6.29 13.48
N PRO A 32 -23.57 -5.85 12.94
CA PRO A 32 -24.88 -6.34 13.37
C PRO A 32 -25.11 -7.84 13.05
N VAL A 33 -24.50 -8.36 11.99
CA VAL A 33 -24.70 -9.74 11.52
C VAL A 33 -23.69 -10.70 12.15
N ASN A 34 -22.52 -10.21 12.56
CA ASN A 34 -21.41 -11.03 13.03
C ASN A 34 -21.47 -11.44 14.52
N ALA A 35 -22.56 -11.13 15.23
CA ALA A 35 -22.76 -11.59 16.60
C ALA A 35 -22.62 -13.12 16.77
N ILE A 36 -22.90 -13.89 15.71
CA ILE A 36 -22.74 -15.35 15.66
C ILE A 36 -21.29 -15.82 15.84
N PHE A 37 -20.31 -14.99 15.51
CA PHE A 37 -18.88 -15.34 15.56
C PHE A 37 -18.24 -15.07 16.92
N LYS A 38 -18.98 -14.52 17.89
CA LYS A 38 -18.47 -14.22 19.24
C LYS A 38 -17.87 -15.45 19.93
N VAL A 39 -18.40 -16.64 19.66
CA VAL A 39 -17.89 -17.91 20.24
C VAL A 39 -16.54 -18.32 19.63
N ALA A 40 -16.20 -17.85 18.44
CA ALA A 40 -14.97 -18.17 17.72
C ALA A 40 -13.89 -17.07 17.84
N GLU A 41 -14.06 -16.11 18.75
CA GLU A 41 -13.22 -14.91 18.85
C GLU A 41 -11.72 -15.22 18.98
N VAL A 42 -11.35 -16.25 19.74
CA VAL A 42 -9.94 -16.68 19.90
C VAL A 42 -9.35 -17.15 18.57
N ALA A 43 -10.09 -17.98 17.82
CA ALA A 43 -9.62 -18.47 16.52
C ALA A 43 -9.50 -17.34 15.49
N ILE A 44 -10.46 -16.42 15.50
CA ILE A 44 -10.43 -15.21 14.66
C ILE A 44 -9.24 -14.33 15.01
N SER A 45 -8.96 -14.14 16.30
CA SER A 45 -7.81 -13.35 16.77
C SER A 45 -6.48 -13.91 16.27
N ILE A 46 -6.28 -15.23 16.39
CA ILE A 46 -5.07 -15.90 15.87
C ILE A 46 -4.98 -15.71 14.34
N TYR A 47 -6.06 -15.94 13.61
CA TYR A 47 -6.09 -15.76 12.16
C TYR A 47 -5.72 -14.32 11.75
N VAL A 48 -6.36 -13.32 12.37
CA VAL A 48 -6.10 -11.89 12.08
C VAL A 48 -4.65 -11.55 12.36
N GLN A 49 -4.09 -11.99 13.48
CA GLN A 49 -2.68 -11.76 13.82
C GLN A 49 -1.74 -12.36 12.77
N MET A 50 -2.00 -13.58 12.31
CA MET A 50 -1.17 -14.24 11.29
C MET A 50 -1.25 -13.54 9.93
N VAL A 51 -2.44 -13.09 9.53
CA VAL A 51 -2.62 -12.31 8.29
C VAL A 51 -1.92 -10.97 8.39
N PHE A 52 -2.00 -10.28 9.54
CA PHE A 52 -1.29 -9.01 9.75
C PHE A 52 0.22 -9.20 9.75
N LEU A 53 0.71 -10.26 10.37
CA LEU A 53 2.13 -10.59 10.35
C LEU A 53 2.61 -10.83 8.91
N ALA A 54 1.87 -11.61 8.13
CA ALA A 54 2.16 -11.81 6.72
C ALA A 54 2.16 -10.47 5.95
N TRP A 55 1.14 -9.65 6.14
CA TRP A 55 1.05 -8.33 5.52
C TRP A 55 2.27 -7.46 5.85
N ILE A 56 2.67 -7.37 7.12
CA ILE A 56 3.85 -6.59 7.54
C ILE A 56 5.11 -7.08 6.84
N PHE A 57 5.36 -8.39 6.82
CA PHE A 57 6.55 -8.96 6.17
C PHE A 57 6.57 -8.72 4.66
N PHE A 58 5.45 -8.94 3.98
CA PHE A 58 5.35 -8.70 2.54
C PHE A 58 5.48 -7.20 2.22
N SER A 59 4.85 -6.32 2.99
CA SER A 59 4.99 -4.87 2.83
C SER A 59 6.44 -4.43 3.02
N ALA A 60 7.11 -4.91 4.08
CA ALA A 60 8.50 -4.57 4.34
C ALA A 60 9.43 -5.03 3.20
N PHE A 61 9.25 -6.27 2.73
CA PHE A 61 10.02 -6.82 1.62
C PHE A 61 9.85 -5.99 0.33
N LEU A 62 8.61 -5.65 -0.02
CA LEU A 62 8.33 -4.85 -1.22
C LEU A 62 8.81 -3.41 -1.08
N LEU A 63 8.69 -2.80 0.10
CA LEU A 63 9.23 -1.46 0.38
C LEU A 63 10.75 -1.42 0.19
N VAL A 64 11.47 -2.39 0.75
CA VAL A 64 12.94 -2.47 0.61
C VAL A 64 13.32 -2.60 -0.86
N ARG A 65 12.63 -3.49 -1.60
CA ARG A 65 12.90 -3.68 -3.03
C ARG A 65 12.61 -2.42 -3.83
N ALA A 66 11.47 -1.77 -3.61
CA ALA A 66 11.10 -0.54 -4.31
C ALA A 66 12.10 0.59 -4.01
N ASP A 67 12.51 0.75 -2.75
CA ASP A 67 13.54 1.72 -2.33
C ASP A 67 14.91 1.44 -2.97
N GLU A 68 15.32 0.18 -3.08
CA GLU A 68 16.57 -0.20 -3.78
C GLU A 68 16.54 0.15 -5.27
N GLU A 69 15.47 -0.18 -5.98
CA GLU A 69 15.34 0.14 -7.42
C GLU A 69 15.23 1.65 -7.66
N TRP A 70 14.54 2.36 -6.76
CA TRP A 70 14.49 3.82 -6.78
C TRP A 70 15.88 4.44 -6.60
N LYS A 71 16.66 3.97 -5.62
CA LYS A 71 18.04 4.47 -5.37
C LYS A 71 18.97 4.20 -6.54
N LYS A 72 18.90 3.04 -7.17
CA LYS A 72 19.69 2.71 -8.38
C LYS A 72 19.36 3.65 -9.53
N THR A 73 18.07 3.94 -9.71
CA THR A 73 17.59 4.87 -10.74
C THR A 73 18.06 6.30 -10.46
N ASP A 74 17.97 6.78 -9.22
CA ASP A 74 18.50 8.09 -8.80
C ASP A 74 20.02 8.18 -9.01
N GLU A 75 20.77 7.15 -8.64
CA GLU A 75 22.22 7.11 -8.84
C GLU A 75 22.60 7.18 -10.33
N ALA A 76 21.89 6.48 -11.20
CA ALA A 76 22.12 6.52 -12.65
C ALA A 76 21.89 7.92 -13.24
N VAL A 77 20.82 8.61 -12.80
CA VAL A 77 20.50 9.98 -13.21
C VAL A 77 21.58 10.95 -12.72
N ARG A 78 21.98 10.87 -11.45
CA ARG A 78 23.04 11.73 -10.87
C ARG A 78 24.38 11.55 -11.59
N ARG A 79 24.69 10.33 -12.01
CA ARG A 79 25.92 10.00 -12.78
C ARG A 79 25.82 10.33 -14.27
N LYS A 80 24.66 10.80 -14.75
CA LYS A 80 24.39 11.03 -16.18
C LYS A 80 24.68 9.80 -17.05
N ASN A 81 24.45 8.60 -16.52
CA ASN A 81 24.66 7.34 -17.23
C ASN A 81 23.33 6.80 -17.77
N PHE A 82 23.04 7.08 -19.03
CA PHE A 82 21.80 6.65 -19.67
C PHE A 82 21.70 5.12 -19.78
N GLU A 83 22.79 4.41 -20.08
CA GLU A 83 22.77 2.95 -20.22
C GLU A 83 22.38 2.26 -18.91
N GLN A 84 22.90 2.76 -17.79
CA GLN A 84 22.49 2.28 -16.47
C GLN A 84 21.03 2.63 -16.16
N PHE A 85 20.60 3.86 -16.47
CA PHE A 85 19.21 4.28 -16.27
C PHE A 85 18.22 3.41 -17.06
N LYS A 86 18.54 3.11 -18.32
CA LYS A 86 17.74 2.26 -19.20
C LYS A 86 17.56 0.85 -18.64
N ILE A 87 18.56 0.32 -17.94
CA ILE A 87 18.50 -1.01 -17.33
C ILE A 87 17.72 -1.00 -16.01
N GLU A 88 17.90 0.01 -15.16
CA GLU A 88 17.34 0.03 -13.80
C GLU A 88 15.92 0.62 -13.74
N ALA A 89 15.61 1.68 -14.49
CA ALA A 89 14.31 2.35 -14.46
C ALA A 89 13.08 1.46 -14.75
N PRO A 90 13.13 0.45 -15.65
CA PRO A 90 11.97 -0.40 -15.92
C PRO A 90 11.82 -1.57 -14.95
N LYS A 91 12.73 -1.79 -13.99
CA LYS A 91 12.69 -2.92 -13.05
C LYS A 91 11.67 -2.70 -11.94
N LYS A 92 10.39 -2.77 -12.31
CA LYS A 92 9.27 -2.77 -11.37
C LYS A 92 9.17 -4.10 -10.61
N ILE A 93 8.46 -4.09 -9.49
CA ILE A 93 8.08 -5.30 -8.76
C ILE A 93 7.33 -6.23 -9.75
N PRO A 94 7.70 -7.53 -9.82
CA PRO A 94 7.03 -8.48 -10.69
C PRO A 94 5.52 -8.53 -10.42
N THR A 95 4.70 -8.58 -11.48
CA THR A 95 3.23 -8.60 -11.38
C THR A 95 2.72 -9.73 -10.48
N SER A 96 3.37 -10.89 -10.48
CA SER A 96 3.03 -12.00 -9.58
C SER A 96 3.19 -11.64 -8.10
N ALA A 97 4.26 -10.94 -7.73
CA ALA A 97 4.49 -10.47 -6.37
C ALA A 97 3.46 -9.39 -5.98
N VAL A 98 3.11 -8.49 -6.91
CA VAL A 98 2.03 -7.51 -6.72
C VAL A 98 0.69 -8.21 -6.47
N MET A 99 0.33 -9.23 -7.26
CA MET A 99 -0.92 -9.97 -7.08
C MET A 99 -0.99 -10.67 -5.73
N VAL A 100 0.09 -11.34 -5.32
CA VAL A 100 0.17 -11.98 -3.99
C VAL A 100 0.01 -10.94 -2.89
N TYR A 101 0.70 -9.80 -3.01
CA TYR A 101 0.58 -8.72 -2.04
C TYR A 101 -0.85 -8.16 -1.95
N LEU A 102 -1.52 -7.95 -3.08
CA LEU A 102 -2.91 -7.48 -3.11
C LEU A 102 -3.87 -8.47 -2.42
N VAL A 103 -3.65 -9.77 -2.57
CA VAL A 103 -4.43 -10.79 -1.83
C VAL A 103 -4.19 -10.66 -0.33
N VAL A 104 -2.93 -10.53 0.09
CA VAL A 104 -2.59 -10.37 1.52
C VAL A 104 -3.17 -9.08 2.10
N VAL A 105 -3.11 -7.98 1.35
CA VAL A 105 -3.73 -6.69 1.70
C VAL A 105 -5.24 -6.81 1.85
N PHE A 106 -5.90 -7.47 0.88
CA PHE A 106 -7.35 -7.69 0.94
C PHE A 106 -7.72 -8.52 2.18
N LEU A 107 -7.00 -9.61 2.44
CA LEU A 107 -7.20 -10.41 3.64
C LEU A 107 -6.97 -9.58 4.89
N ALA A 108 -5.89 -8.79 5.00
CA ALA A 108 -5.60 -7.96 6.17
C ALA A 108 -6.72 -6.92 6.41
N ALA A 109 -7.12 -6.18 5.38
CA ALA A 109 -8.16 -5.16 5.50
C ALA A 109 -9.53 -5.75 5.89
N THR A 110 -9.85 -6.95 5.40
CA THR A 110 -11.15 -7.59 5.65
C THR A 110 -11.17 -8.51 6.87
N SER A 111 -10.02 -8.94 7.39
CA SER A 111 -9.96 -9.87 8.54
C SER A 111 -10.64 -9.32 9.79
N PHE A 112 -10.58 -7.99 9.98
CA PHE A 112 -11.23 -7.32 11.11
C PHE A 112 -12.76 -7.34 11.04
N TYR A 113 -13.33 -7.60 9.86
CA TYR A 113 -14.77 -7.78 9.73
C TYR A 113 -15.25 -9.01 10.48
N LEU A 114 -14.41 -10.01 10.72
CA LEU A 114 -14.78 -11.23 11.43
C LEU A 114 -15.14 -10.99 12.91
N PHE A 115 -14.72 -9.88 13.50
CA PHE A 115 -15.02 -9.56 14.89
C PHE A 115 -16.43 -8.96 15.05
N HIS A 116 -17.04 -9.23 16.21
CA HIS A 116 -18.20 -8.50 16.69
C HIS A 116 -17.80 -7.62 17.87
N PHE A 117 -18.11 -6.33 17.77
CA PHE A 117 -17.85 -5.35 18.83
C PHE A 117 -19.18 -4.88 19.42
N GLU A 118 -19.38 -5.14 20.71
CA GLU A 118 -20.53 -4.61 21.47
C GLU A 118 -20.43 -3.09 21.58
N TYR A 119 -19.23 -2.58 21.86
CA TYR A 119 -18.96 -1.14 21.84
C TYR A 119 -18.55 -0.70 20.42
N ILE A 120 -19.57 -0.39 19.62
CA ILE A 120 -19.46 -0.02 18.19
C ILE A 120 -18.42 1.09 17.94
N PRO A 121 -18.33 2.18 18.73
CA PRO A 121 -17.36 3.24 18.48
C PRO A 121 -15.90 2.76 18.50
N LEU A 122 -15.56 1.82 19.39
CA LEU A 122 -14.22 1.24 19.45
C LEU A 122 -13.92 0.40 18.22
N GLY A 123 -14.86 -0.46 17.80
CA GLY A 123 -14.72 -1.25 16.57
C GLY A 123 -14.53 -0.34 15.34
N ALA A 124 -15.26 0.77 15.28
CA ALA A 124 -15.14 1.75 14.20
C ALA A 124 -13.74 2.41 14.15
N ILE A 125 -13.20 2.84 15.30
CA ILE A 125 -11.86 3.45 15.38
C ILE A 125 -10.77 2.46 14.98
N ILE A 126 -10.85 1.23 15.49
CA ILE A 126 -9.90 0.16 15.20
C ILE A 126 -9.87 -0.11 13.70
N LEU A 127 -11.03 -0.36 13.12
CA LEU A 127 -11.12 -0.69 11.70
C LEU A 127 -10.70 0.47 10.81
N PHE A 128 -11.10 1.70 11.14
CA PHE A 128 -10.66 2.89 10.41
C PHE A 128 -9.14 2.97 10.39
N GLY A 129 -8.49 2.86 11.56
CA GLY A 129 -7.04 2.98 11.68
C GLY A 129 -6.31 1.89 10.91
N ILE A 130 -6.78 0.65 11.01
CA ILE A 130 -6.19 -0.49 10.31
C ILE A 130 -6.34 -0.36 8.79
N THR A 131 -7.55 -0.13 8.29
CA THR A 131 -7.79 0.02 6.84
C THR A 131 -6.98 1.20 6.31
N PHE A 132 -6.92 2.32 7.05
CA PHE A 132 -6.12 3.47 6.66
C PHE A 132 -4.64 3.12 6.52
N VAL A 133 -4.05 2.46 7.52
CA VAL A 133 -2.62 2.09 7.52
C VAL A 133 -2.30 1.08 6.41
N VAL A 134 -3.15 0.07 6.23
CA VAL A 134 -2.99 -0.96 5.18
C VAL A 134 -3.06 -0.32 3.79
N CYS A 135 -4.05 0.55 3.55
CA CYS A 135 -4.16 1.28 2.30
C CYS A 135 -2.96 2.21 2.10
N LEU A 136 -2.63 3.05 3.08
CA LEU A 136 -1.52 4.00 2.98
C LEU A 136 -0.22 3.31 2.62
N THR A 137 0.14 2.22 3.31
CA THR A 137 1.36 1.45 3.04
C THR A 137 1.37 0.89 1.62
N THR A 138 0.22 0.37 1.17
CA THR A 138 0.05 -0.14 -0.20
C THR A 138 0.25 0.95 -1.25
N PHE A 139 -0.32 2.14 -1.03
CA PHE A 139 -0.11 3.27 -1.92
C PHE A 139 1.36 3.73 -1.94
N VAL A 140 2.03 3.76 -0.79
CA VAL A 140 3.47 4.10 -0.72
C VAL A 140 4.32 3.09 -1.50
N ILE A 141 4.06 1.80 -1.37
CA ILE A 141 4.80 0.76 -2.11
C ILE A 141 4.65 0.97 -3.62
N PHE A 142 3.43 1.16 -4.09
CA PHE A 142 3.18 1.34 -5.53
C PHE A 142 3.69 2.68 -6.06
N ASP A 143 3.75 3.70 -5.21
CA ASP A 143 4.31 4.99 -5.56
C ASP A 143 5.83 4.92 -5.72
N LEU A 144 6.52 4.21 -4.81
CA LEU A 144 7.96 3.95 -4.89
C LEU A 144 8.35 2.99 -6.02
N ASP A 145 7.46 2.06 -6.38
CA ASP A 145 7.66 1.14 -7.50
C ASP A 145 7.65 1.84 -8.87
N ASP A 146 7.15 3.08 -8.93
CA ASP A 146 7.23 3.93 -10.13
C ASP A 146 8.21 5.08 -9.94
N PRO A 147 9.53 4.87 -10.18
CA PRO A 147 10.54 5.91 -9.97
C PRO A 147 10.45 7.07 -10.97
N VAL A 148 9.61 6.97 -12.00
CA VAL A 148 9.47 7.99 -13.05
C VAL A 148 8.23 8.84 -12.82
N ASP A 149 7.07 8.20 -12.66
CA ASP A 149 5.76 8.85 -12.62
C ASP A 149 5.13 8.87 -11.21
N GLY A 150 5.78 8.23 -10.23
CA GLY A 150 5.36 8.26 -8.83
C GLY A 150 5.37 9.66 -8.22
N LEU A 151 4.61 9.85 -7.14
CA LEU A 151 4.64 11.07 -6.33
C LEU A 151 6.03 11.26 -5.69
N ILE A 152 6.70 10.16 -5.33
CA ILE A 152 8.08 10.07 -4.90
C ILE A 152 8.94 9.60 -6.10
N ASN A 153 9.10 10.44 -7.11
CA ASN A 153 9.93 10.13 -8.28
C ASN A 153 11.40 10.57 -8.13
N VAL A 154 12.24 10.05 -9.01
CA VAL A 154 13.62 10.49 -9.15
C VAL A 154 13.66 11.86 -9.82
N GLU A 155 14.32 12.83 -9.17
CA GLU A 155 14.35 14.19 -9.66
C GLU A 155 15.29 14.36 -10.88
N ASN A 156 14.97 15.31 -11.76
CA ASN A 156 15.81 15.73 -12.89
C ASN A 156 16.12 14.65 -13.93
N ILE A 157 15.26 13.63 -14.10
CA ILE A 157 15.37 12.71 -15.23
C ILE A 157 15.21 13.52 -16.55
N PRO A 158 16.17 13.44 -17.49
CA PRO A 158 16.02 14.07 -18.80
C PRO A 158 14.79 13.53 -19.55
N LYS A 159 13.98 14.43 -20.15
CA LYS A 159 12.74 14.05 -20.85
C LYS A 159 12.98 13.05 -21.98
N ASP A 160 14.10 13.18 -22.69
CA ASP A 160 14.47 12.28 -23.77
C ASP A 160 14.79 10.87 -23.26
N TRP A 161 15.25 10.72 -22.02
CA TRP A 161 15.50 9.40 -21.41
C TRP A 161 14.19 8.69 -21.09
N ILE A 162 13.22 9.42 -20.53
CA ILE A 162 11.87 8.89 -20.26
C ILE A 162 11.21 8.42 -21.56
N GLU A 163 11.28 9.23 -22.61
CA GLU A 163 10.70 8.88 -23.91
C GLU A 163 11.38 7.66 -24.55
N LYS A 164 12.70 7.53 -24.43
CA LYS A 164 13.44 6.38 -24.97
C LYS A 164 13.09 5.08 -24.25
N VAL A 165 13.03 5.09 -22.91
CA VAL A 165 12.68 3.89 -22.12
C VAL A 165 11.22 3.48 -22.30
N ARG A 166 10.30 4.41 -22.59
CA ARG A 166 8.88 4.11 -22.85
C ARG A 166 8.57 3.54 -24.24
N ARG A 167 9.48 3.74 -25.21
CA ARG A 167 9.29 3.29 -26.61
C ARG A 167 9.89 1.92 -26.89
N GLU A 168 10.64 1.38 -25.95
CA GLU A 168 11.20 0.03 -25.96
C GLU A 168 10.31 -0.92 -25.17
#